data_AF-A0A0G4FQF1-F1
#
_entry.id   AF-A0A0G4FQF1-F1
#
_cell.length_a   1.000
_cell.length_b   1.000
_cell.length_c   1.000
_cell.angle_alpha   90.00
_cell.angle_beta   90.00
_cell.angle_gamma   90.00
#
_symmetry.space_group_name_H-M   'P 1'
#
loop_
_entity.id
_entity.type
_entity.pdbx_description
1 polymer ?
#
loop_
_entity_poly.entity_id
_entity_poly.type
_entity_poly.pdbx_seq_one_letter_code
_entity_poly.pdbx_strand_id
1 'polypeptide(L)'
;MDKFLADYLASLGGCEQLSLNNKFFGDKGCAAIAAFLEQHKNKFTTIELQANNITSSGVDSIAKALASQSALRSLSLEWNPVRDSSGLRHLCQVVAAHPSIKTLSLRECQVGPCGASAIAEMIKGNRTLESVDVAHNEFGLEGGLTILNVLQDNGVITQLNLTGNAVGYETLSAVEACLRRNKGLPCSPRRRGCALQPCEAIRQDNLCRNVQKSLQCQLEEMECKLFATRRDLEDRKAALAAEAKRAEARDTQEKEVDTLRAELSVATQQLEEAQKKAAEKAAEANELRGQLEHAAASSDRWQQMTTEHDTLKRRFEELQRAHAELQDKHKALHQEKCRQQERADRSERELLTQTDQLTKDRQDSELRCSDALRQLHFAEEDGKRLKDEMQMRVDEADKGKRKMREAYDQAQRRVDTLEGEIRSLESELRHAKDEKERRDEVASEMQSKYEKRLRERADKETELCQRLAALQKANNDLQLDLATAEEKAKSAESTLAQREEVYNTHQQQVDRLKTEMQSLGLECAKLREEVRQKERQVKDAQNLAEARELEMRHRAEKALSGVKTACEAARQSEEERCRIVNECINMIGLGSGSAAYRLPPT
;
A
#
# COMPACT_ATOMS: atom_id res chain seq x y z
N MET A 1 7.15 16.50 -40.82
CA MET A 1 7.46 15.48 -41.84
C MET A 1 6.21 15.10 -42.62
N ASP A 2 5.12 14.80 -41.90
CA ASP A 2 3.88 14.22 -42.41
C ASP A 2 3.29 14.90 -43.64
N LYS A 3 3.27 16.24 -43.72
CA LYS A 3 2.75 16.94 -44.91
C LYS A 3 3.56 16.67 -46.18
N PHE A 4 4.88 16.72 -46.12
CA PHE A 4 5.74 16.39 -47.27
C PHE A 4 5.63 14.93 -47.68
N LEU A 5 5.50 14.01 -46.71
CA LEU A 5 5.30 12.60 -47.00
C LEU A 5 3.92 12.35 -47.63
N ALA A 6 2.86 12.97 -47.10
CA ALA A 6 1.49 12.87 -47.64
C ALA A 6 1.38 13.48 -49.05
N ASP A 7 1.93 14.68 -49.28
CA ASP A 7 1.92 15.34 -50.58
C ASP A 7 2.73 14.52 -51.63
N TYR A 8 3.84 13.90 -51.22
CA TYR A 8 4.63 13.00 -52.08
C TYR A 8 3.89 11.68 -52.37
N LEU A 9 3.29 11.05 -51.37
CA LEU A 9 2.48 9.83 -51.54
C LEU A 9 1.27 10.10 -52.44
N ALA A 10 0.60 11.26 -52.31
CA ALA A 10 -0.47 11.68 -53.21
C ALA A 10 0.03 11.82 -54.67
N SER A 11 1.26 12.32 -54.89
CA SER A 11 1.86 12.38 -56.23
C SER A 11 2.16 11.01 -56.86
N LEU A 12 2.32 9.96 -56.04
CA LEU A 12 2.53 8.57 -56.48
C LEU A 12 1.21 7.84 -56.83
N GLY A 13 0.12 8.58 -56.98
CA GLY A 13 -1.20 8.09 -57.38
C GLY A 13 -1.23 7.25 -58.67
N GLY A 14 -0.22 7.36 -59.56
CA GLY A 14 -0.12 6.56 -60.80
C GLY A 14 0.90 5.42 -60.82
N CYS A 15 1.75 5.25 -59.79
CA CYS A 15 2.89 4.32 -59.86
C CYS A 15 2.59 2.91 -59.32
N GLU A 16 3.16 1.88 -59.95
CA GLU A 16 3.17 0.48 -59.46
C GLU A 16 4.36 0.17 -58.53
N GLN A 17 5.34 1.08 -58.43
CA GLN A 17 6.51 0.94 -57.57
C GLN A 17 6.51 2.06 -56.53
N LEU A 18 6.73 1.69 -55.26
CA LEU A 18 6.85 2.63 -54.14
C LEU A 18 8.29 2.60 -53.63
N SER A 19 9.08 3.59 -54.06
CA SER A 19 10.48 3.73 -53.65
C SER A 19 10.65 4.97 -52.77
N LEU A 20 10.99 4.77 -51.49
CA LEU A 20 11.12 5.81 -50.47
C LEU A 20 12.48 5.73 -49.77
N ASN A 21 13.53 5.39 -50.51
CA ASN A 21 14.86 5.15 -49.96
C ASN A 21 15.54 6.45 -49.47
N ASN A 22 16.31 6.36 -48.39
CA ASN A 22 17.07 7.48 -47.78
C ASN A 22 16.21 8.72 -47.41
N LYS A 23 15.03 8.51 -46.81
CA LYS A 23 14.09 9.58 -46.42
C LYS A 23 13.95 9.80 -44.91
N PHE A 24 14.56 8.95 -44.08
CA PHE A 24 14.65 9.10 -42.61
C PHE A 24 13.29 9.32 -41.89
N PHE A 25 12.19 8.78 -42.41
CA PHE A 25 10.85 9.00 -41.86
C PHE A 25 10.56 8.20 -40.57
N GLY A 26 11.36 7.18 -40.25
CA GLY A 26 11.26 6.36 -39.04
C GLY A 26 9.91 5.65 -38.84
N ASP A 27 9.67 5.12 -37.64
CA ASP A 27 8.46 4.33 -37.36
C ASP A 27 7.15 5.12 -37.54
N LYS A 28 7.17 6.44 -37.27
CA LYS A 28 6.00 7.31 -37.46
C LYS A 28 5.63 7.45 -38.93
N GLY A 29 6.60 7.57 -39.83
CA GLY A 29 6.36 7.55 -41.27
C GLY A 29 5.88 6.19 -41.77
N CYS A 30 6.30 5.08 -41.14
CA CYS A 30 5.82 3.75 -41.48
C CYS A 30 4.30 3.60 -41.29
N ALA A 31 3.72 4.22 -40.26
CA ALA A 31 2.28 4.22 -40.05
C ALA A 31 1.52 4.98 -41.17
N ALA A 32 2.07 6.10 -41.65
CA ALA A 32 1.50 6.85 -42.78
C ALA A 32 1.62 6.06 -44.10
N ILE A 33 2.75 5.39 -44.33
CA ILE A 33 2.97 4.50 -45.49
C ILE A 33 2.02 3.30 -45.43
N ALA A 34 1.83 2.69 -44.25
CA ALA A 34 0.89 1.59 -44.04
C ALA A 34 -0.55 2.00 -44.39
N ALA A 35 -1.02 3.13 -43.87
CA ALA A 35 -2.33 3.68 -44.21
C ALA A 35 -2.49 3.97 -45.72
N PHE A 36 -1.45 4.47 -46.38
CA PHE A 36 -1.45 4.72 -47.82
C PHE A 36 -1.50 3.42 -48.65
N LEU A 37 -0.77 2.38 -48.24
CA LEU A 37 -0.84 1.05 -48.84
C LEU A 37 -2.24 0.44 -48.66
N GLU A 38 -2.87 0.58 -47.49
CA GLU A 38 -4.24 0.09 -47.25
C GLU A 38 -5.29 0.82 -48.09
N GLN A 39 -5.08 2.10 -48.42
CA GLN A 39 -5.94 2.88 -49.32
C GLN A 39 -5.77 2.47 -50.79
N HIS A 40 -4.57 2.08 -51.21
CA HIS A 40 -4.25 1.70 -52.60
C HIS A 40 -3.98 0.20 -52.74
N LYS A 41 -4.99 -0.61 -52.41
CA LYS A 41 -4.93 -2.09 -52.39
C LYS A 41 -4.51 -2.68 -53.74
N ASN A 42 -3.67 -3.72 -53.70
CA ASN A 42 -3.19 -4.50 -54.84
C ASN A 42 -2.53 -3.68 -55.97
N LYS A 43 -2.04 -2.48 -55.69
CA LYS A 43 -1.48 -1.57 -56.69
C LYS A 43 0.04 -1.72 -56.84
N PHE A 44 0.74 -2.04 -55.75
CA PHE A 44 2.20 -2.00 -55.73
C PHE A 44 2.82 -3.38 -56.00
N THR A 45 3.71 -3.43 -56.98
CA THR A 45 4.50 -4.63 -57.35
C THR A 45 5.88 -4.64 -56.68
N THR A 46 6.43 -3.46 -56.36
CA THR A 46 7.70 -3.29 -55.65
C THR A 46 7.57 -2.25 -54.55
N ILE A 47 8.04 -2.56 -53.34
CA ILE A 47 8.17 -1.62 -52.22
C ILE A 47 9.63 -1.60 -51.76
N GLU A 48 10.25 -0.41 -51.77
CA GLU A 48 11.63 -0.16 -51.35
C GLU A 48 11.65 0.93 -50.28
N LEU A 49 12.16 0.58 -49.10
CA LEU A 49 12.17 1.44 -47.91
C LEU A 49 13.57 1.48 -47.27
N GLN A 50 14.63 1.42 -48.08
CA GLN A 50 16.01 1.30 -47.61
C GLN A 50 16.49 2.54 -46.85
N ALA A 51 17.29 2.34 -45.80
CA ALA A 51 17.95 3.40 -45.04
C ALA A 51 16.99 4.51 -44.54
N ASN A 52 15.92 4.11 -43.85
CA ASN A 52 14.89 5.00 -43.32
C ASN A 52 14.81 5.06 -41.78
N ASN A 53 15.75 4.37 -41.10
CA ASN A 53 15.77 4.20 -39.65
C ASN A 53 14.47 3.57 -39.12
N ILE A 54 13.98 2.54 -39.81
CA ILE A 54 12.80 1.76 -39.43
C ILE A 54 13.20 0.75 -38.35
N THR A 55 12.47 0.73 -37.24
CA THR A 55 12.66 -0.24 -36.14
C THR A 55 11.52 -1.26 -36.11
N SER A 56 11.46 -2.09 -35.07
CA SER A 56 10.45 -3.12 -34.87
C SER A 56 9.00 -2.64 -35.05
N SER A 57 8.67 -1.44 -34.57
CA SER A 57 7.31 -0.86 -34.63
C SER A 57 6.92 -0.43 -36.05
N GLY A 58 7.87 0.13 -36.80
CA GLY A 58 7.66 0.47 -38.20
C GLY A 58 7.52 -0.77 -39.08
N VAL A 59 8.35 -1.80 -38.86
CA VAL A 59 8.24 -3.08 -39.57
C VAL A 59 6.90 -3.78 -39.28
N ASP A 60 6.43 -3.78 -38.04
CA ASP A 60 5.11 -4.32 -37.68
C ASP A 60 3.96 -3.59 -38.40
N SER A 61 4.06 -2.26 -38.49
CA SER A 61 3.09 -1.43 -39.21
C SER A 61 3.07 -1.74 -40.72
N ILE A 62 4.24 -1.91 -41.33
CA ILE A 62 4.38 -2.30 -42.74
C ILE A 62 3.84 -3.72 -42.95
N ALA A 63 4.18 -4.68 -42.08
CA ALA A 63 3.74 -6.07 -42.18
C ALA A 63 2.21 -6.21 -42.19
N LYS A 64 1.49 -5.43 -41.38
CA LYS A 64 0.02 -5.35 -41.41
C LYS A 64 -0.51 -4.88 -42.77
N ALA A 65 0.07 -3.81 -43.31
CA ALA A 65 -0.34 -3.26 -44.60
C ALA A 65 -0.02 -4.18 -45.80
N LEU A 66 1.01 -5.03 -45.71
CA LEU A 66 1.34 -6.01 -46.77
C LEU A 66 0.17 -6.94 -47.10
N ALA A 67 -0.66 -7.30 -46.11
CA ALA A 67 -1.85 -8.12 -46.33
C ALA A 67 -2.87 -7.51 -47.31
N SER A 68 -2.79 -6.19 -47.57
CA SER A 68 -3.61 -5.47 -48.56
C SER A 68 -3.03 -5.43 -49.99
N GLN A 69 -1.84 -6.02 -50.21
CA GLN A 69 -1.06 -5.91 -51.44
C GLN A 69 -0.77 -7.28 -52.08
N SER A 70 -1.81 -8.02 -52.47
CA SER A 70 -1.67 -9.35 -53.08
C SER A 70 -1.02 -9.37 -54.48
N ALA A 71 -0.65 -8.20 -55.02
CA ALA A 71 0.12 -8.03 -56.24
C ALA A 71 1.63 -7.90 -56.00
N LEU A 72 2.07 -7.69 -54.74
CA LEU A 72 3.46 -7.37 -54.40
C LEU A 72 4.40 -8.52 -54.77
N ARG A 73 5.50 -8.19 -55.45
CA ARG A 73 6.53 -9.11 -55.92
C ARG A 73 7.86 -8.91 -55.19
N SER A 74 8.23 -7.68 -54.87
CA SER A 74 9.51 -7.35 -54.25
C SER A 74 9.33 -6.44 -53.04
N LEU A 75 9.99 -6.79 -51.92
CA LEU A 75 10.07 -5.98 -50.71
C LEU A 75 11.53 -5.82 -50.28
N SER A 76 12.01 -4.58 -50.15
CA SER A 76 13.35 -4.27 -49.66
C SER A 76 13.30 -3.32 -48.47
N LEU A 77 13.87 -3.77 -47.35
CA LEU A 77 13.92 -3.08 -46.05
C LEU A 77 15.36 -2.84 -45.58
N GLU A 78 16.33 -2.88 -46.51
CA GLU A 78 17.77 -2.88 -46.21
C GLU A 78 18.23 -1.64 -45.42
N TRP A 79 19.34 -1.75 -44.69
CA TRP A 79 19.92 -0.64 -43.91
C TRP A 79 18.95 -0.05 -42.88
N ASN A 80 18.06 -0.87 -42.30
CA ASN A 80 17.15 -0.46 -41.23
C ASN A 80 17.38 -1.31 -39.96
N PRO A 81 17.45 -0.73 -38.76
CA PRO A 81 17.72 -1.46 -37.52
C PRO A 81 16.50 -2.27 -37.02
N VAL A 82 16.09 -3.29 -37.79
CA VAL A 82 14.93 -4.15 -37.50
C VAL A 82 15.17 -5.04 -36.28
N ARG A 83 16.39 -5.63 -36.20
CA ARG A 83 16.85 -6.50 -35.10
C ARG A 83 16.00 -7.75 -34.85
N ASP A 84 16.39 -8.56 -33.87
CA ASP A 84 15.65 -9.72 -33.38
C ASP A 84 14.40 -9.30 -32.59
N SER A 85 13.43 -8.74 -33.31
CA SER A 85 12.25 -8.10 -32.74
C SER A 85 10.95 -8.83 -33.07
N SER A 86 9.89 -8.50 -32.32
CA SER A 86 8.52 -8.95 -32.60
C SER A 86 8.05 -8.53 -34.00
N GLY A 87 8.44 -7.34 -34.47
CA GLY A 87 8.14 -6.84 -35.81
C GLY A 87 8.75 -7.71 -36.92
N LEU A 88 10.00 -8.16 -36.77
CA LEU A 88 10.61 -9.12 -37.69
C LEU A 88 9.82 -10.43 -37.73
N ARG A 89 9.45 -10.97 -36.56
CA ARG A 89 8.69 -12.23 -36.47
C ARG A 89 7.32 -12.11 -37.16
N HIS A 90 6.63 -10.99 -36.99
CA HIS A 90 5.36 -10.73 -37.66
C HIS A 90 5.52 -10.58 -39.18
N LEU A 91 6.55 -9.84 -39.63
CA LEU A 91 6.89 -9.76 -41.06
C LEU A 91 7.14 -11.15 -41.66
N CYS A 92 7.95 -11.98 -40.99
CA CYS A 92 8.21 -13.36 -41.41
C CYS A 92 6.92 -14.21 -41.49
N GLN A 93 6.00 -14.07 -40.53
CA GLN A 93 4.70 -14.75 -40.56
C GLN A 93 3.80 -14.31 -41.73
N VAL A 94 3.72 -12.99 -41.99
CA VAL A 94 2.93 -12.45 -43.11
C VAL A 94 3.54 -12.89 -44.45
N VAL A 95 4.86 -12.78 -44.61
CA VAL A 95 5.55 -13.21 -45.84
C VAL A 95 5.42 -14.73 -46.02
N ALA A 96 5.44 -15.54 -44.97
CA ALA A 96 5.25 -17.00 -45.06
C ALA A 96 3.94 -17.38 -45.78
N ALA A 97 2.87 -16.63 -45.52
CA ALA A 97 1.54 -16.83 -46.10
C ALA A 97 1.26 -15.99 -47.37
N HIS A 98 2.17 -15.12 -47.80
CA HIS A 98 1.89 -14.14 -48.84
C HIS A 98 1.82 -14.78 -50.25
N PRO A 99 0.75 -14.56 -51.05
CA PRO A 99 0.50 -15.32 -52.28
C PRO A 99 1.35 -14.93 -53.50
N SER A 100 2.18 -13.88 -53.39
CA SER A 100 2.78 -13.22 -54.57
C SER A 100 4.24 -12.78 -54.45
N ILE A 101 4.79 -12.64 -53.24
CA ILE A 101 6.14 -12.10 -53.04
C ILE A 101 7.17 -13.12 -53.54
N LYS A 102 8.06 -12.65 -54.40
CA LYS A 102 9.17 -13.39 -55.03
C LYS A 102 10.53 -12.99 -54.47
N THR A 103 10.70 -11.72 -54.07
CA THR A 103 11.97 -11.18 -53.59
C THR A 103 11.79 -10.49 -52.24
N LEU A 104 12.63 -10.84 -51.26
CA LEU A 104 12.71 -10.17 -49.96
C LEU A 104 14.17 -9.79 -49.69
N SER A 105 14.41 -8.53 -49.31
CA SER A 105 15.73 -8.06 -48.90
C SER A 105 15.71 -7.45 -47.50
N LEU A 106 16.51 -8.05 -46.61
CA LEU A 106 16.76 -7.68 -45.22
C LEU A 106 18.27 -7.50 -44.97
N ARG A 107 18.99 -7.05 -46.00
CA ARG A 107 20.43 -6.78 -45.95
C ARG A 107 20.76 -5.70 -44.92
N GLU A 108 21.76 -5.96 -44.07
CA GLU A 108 22.27 -4.99 -43.10
C GLU A 108 21.17 -4.46 -42.13
N CYS A 109 20.33 -5.37 -41.64
CA CYS A 109 19.18 -5.07 -40.78
C CYS A 109 19.41 -5.36 -39.27
N GLN A 110 20.65 -5.64 -38.87
CA GLN A 110 21.06 -6.00 -37.50
C GLN A 110 20.34 -7.24 -36.93
N VAL A 111 19.97 -8.20 -37.79
CA VAL A 111 19.24 -9.41 -37.40
C VAL A 111 20.19 -10.47 -36.84
N GLY A 112 19.88 -11.05 -35.69
CA GLY A 112 20.69 -12.06 -34.99
C GLY A 112 20.19 -13.50 -35.19
N PRO A 113 20.67 -14.45 -34.36
CA PRO A 113 20.31 -15.87 -34.47
C PRO A 113 18.83 -16.18 -34.22
N CYS A 114 18.16 -15.40 -33.35
CA CYS A 114 16.73 -15.58 -33.09
C CYS A 114 15.87 -15.13 -34.28
N GLY A 115 16.30 -14.07 -34.98
CA GLY A 115 15.67 -13.62 -36.22
C GLY A 115 15.96 -14.55 -37.40
N ALA A 116 17.17 -15.12 -37.48
CA ALA A 116 17.50 -16.15 -38.45
C ALA A 116 16.55 -17.35 -38.38
N SER A 117 16.13 -17.74 -37.17
CA SER A 117 15.14 -18.81 -36.95
C SER A 117 13.74 -18.44 -37.45
N ALA A 118 13.31 -17.18 -37.28
CA ALA A 118 12.04 -16.70 -37.85
C ALA A 118 12.07 -16.65 -39.39
N ILE A 119 13.21 -16.27 -39.97
CA ILE A 119 13.44 -16.30 -41.42
C ILE A 119 13.44 -17.74 -41.94
N ALA A 120 14.00 -18.71 -41.21
CA ALA A 120 13.94 -20.12 -41.58
C ALA A 120 12.51 -20.68 -41.61
N GLU A 121 11.67 -20.39 -40.61
CA GLU A 121 10.26 -20.81 -40.64
C GLU A 121 9.46 -20.11 -41.75
N MET A 122 9.76 -18.85 -42.07
CA MET A 122 9.21 -18.17 -43.24
C MET A 122 9.58 -18.87 -44.55
N ILE A 123 10.86 -19.25 -44.71
CA ILE A 123 11.35 -20.03 -45.86
C ILE A 123 10.63 -21.38 -45.94
N LYS A 124 10.48 -22.08 -44.82
CA LYS A 124 9.83 -23.40 -44.75
C LYS A 124 8.34 -23.34 -45.13
N GLY A 125 7.62 -22.29 -44.72
CA GLY A 125 6.20 -22.10 -45.03
C GLY A 125 5.91 -21.57 -46.44
N ASN A 126 6.74 -20.66 -46.96
CA ASN A 126 6.45 -19.96 -48.21
C ASN A 126 6.67 -20.84 -49.47
N ARG A 127 5.86 -20.62 -50.52
CA ARG A 127 5.91 -21.35 -51.81
C ARG A 127 6.00 -20.44 -53.06
N THR A 128 6.28 -19.15 -52.87
CA THR A 128 6.31 -18.10 -53.91
C THR A 128 7.61 -17.31 -53.97
N LEU A 129 8.38 -17.32 -52.87
CA LEU A 129 9.61 -16.59 -52.63
C LEU A 129 10.77 -17.32 -53.33
N GLU A 130 11.35 -16.65 -54.32
CA GLU A 130 12.39 -17.18 -55.20
C GLU A 130 13.78 -16.66 -54.82
N SER A 131 13.85 -15.44 -54.25
CA SER A 131 15.08 -14.73 -53.89
C SER A 131 15.00 -14.07 -52.52
N VAL A 132 16.03 -14.28 -51.69
CA VAL A 132 16.16 -13.71 -50.34
C VAL A 132 17.59 -13.16 -50.16
N ASP A 133 17.72 -11.87 -49.86
CA ASP A 133 18.99 -11.29 -49.40
C ASP A 133 18.91 -10.96 -47.91
N VAL A 134 19.84 -11.55 -47.14
CA VAL A 134 20.00 -11.37 -45.70
C VAL A 134 21.48 -11.09 -45.37
N ALA A 135 22.25 -10.60 -46.33
CA ALA A 135 23.69 -10.36 -46.15
C ALA A 135 23.98 -9.28 -45.09
N HIS A 136 25.16 -9.38 -44.48
CA HIS A 136 25.65 -8.46 -43.44
C HIS A 136 24.70 -8.33 -42.23
N ASN A 137 24.17 -9.46 -41.75
CA ASN A 137 23.50 -9.57 -40.45
C ASN A 137 24.35 -10.43 -39.49
N GLU A 138 23.81 -10.79 -38.32
CA GLU A 138 24.53 -11.42 -37.19
C GLU A 138 24.01 -12.84 -36.90
N PHE A 139 23.64 -13.62 -37.93
CA PHE A 139 23.01 -14.95 -37.75
C PHE A 139 23.89 -15.98 -37.03
N GLY A 140 25.21 -15.89 -37.20
CA GLY A 140 26.17 -16.87 -36.68
C GLY A 140 26.04 -18.27 -37.28
N LEU A 141 26.81 -19.22 -36.74
CA LEU A 141 26.82 -20.60 -37.22
C LEU A 141 25.45 -21.29 -37.06
N GLU A 142 24.78 -21.08 -35.93
CA GLU A 142 23.49 -21.67 -35.61
C GLU A 142 22.40 -21.21 -36.58
N GLY A 143 22.24 -19.90 -36.80
CA GLY A 143 21.28 -19.36 -37.76
C GLY A 143 21.54 -19.84 -39.19
N GLY A 144 22.82 -19.97 -39.59
CA GLY A 144 23.19 -20.54 -40.88
C GLY A 144 22.79 -22.01 -41.05
N LEU A 145 22.97 -22.84 -40.03
CA LEU A 145 22.57 -24.25 -40.04
C LEU A 145 21.04 -24.42 -40.05
N THR A 146 20.31 -23.61 -39.27
CA THR A 146 18.84 -23.61 -39.25
C THR A 146 18.27 -23.28 -40.63
N ILE A 147 18.86 -22.32 -41.34
CA ILE A 147 18.49 -21.97 -42.72
C ILE A 147 18.86 -23.09 -43.71
N LEU A 148 20.03 -23.73 -43.58
CA LEU A 148 20.40 -24.87 -44.40
C LEU A 148 19.38 -26.02 -44.28
N ASN A 149 18.93 -26.34 -43.06
CA ASN A 149 18.00 -27.42 -42.83
C ASN A 149 16.65 -27.19 -43.55
N VAL A 150 16.05 -26.00 -43.43
CA VAL A 150 14.76 -25.71 -44.11
C VAL A 150 14.88 -25.59 -45.64
N LEU A 151 16.06 -25.28 -46.17
CA LEU A 151 16.32 -25.28 -47.62
C LEU A 151 16.42 -26.69 -48.21
N GLN A 152 16.64 -27.72 -47.40
CA GLN A 152 16.59 -29.10 -47.89
C GLN A 152 15.16 -29.46 -48.32
N ASP A 153 14.15 -28.97 -47.60
CA ASP A 153 12.72 -29.16 -47.87
C ASP A 153 12.13 -28.12 -48.84
N ASN A 154 12.61 -26.87 -48.82
CA ASN A 154 12.13 -25.84 -49.74
C ASN A 154 12.79 -25.97 -51.13
N GLY A 155 12.00 -26.37 -52.13
CA GLY A 155 12.42 -26.45 -53.54
C GLY A 155 12.21 -25.18 -54.38
N VAL A 156 11.66 -24.11 -53.81
CA VAL A 156 11.25 -22.88 -54.52
C VAL A 156 12.33 -21.80 -54.51
N ILE A 157 13.06 -21.65 -53.41
CA ILE A 157 14.13 -20.65 -53.33
C ILE A 157 15.27 -21.02 -54.26
N THR A 158 15.58 -20.12 -55.19
CA THR A 158 16.69 -20.26 -56.14
C THR A 158 17.86 -19.32 -55.80
N GLN A 159 17.62 -18.25 -55.06
CA GLN A 159 18.65 -17.29 -54.65
C GLN A 159 18.53 -17.03 -53.15
N LEU A 160 19.62 -17.26 -52.42
CA LEU A 160 19.76 -16.84 -51.03
C LEU A 160 21.16 -16.27 -50.83
N ASN A 161 21.25 -15.07 -50.27
CA ASN A 161 22.51 -14.42 -49.95
C ASN A 161 22.75 -14.37 -48.42
N LEU A 162 23.67 -15.20 -47.94
CA LEU A 162 24.10 -15.27 -46.52
C LEU A 162 25.48 -14.60 -46.29
N THR A 163 26.03 -13.86 -47.25
CA THR A 163 27.37 -13.25 -47.11
C THR A 163 27.45 -12.32 -45.90
N GLY A 164 28.59 -12.31 -45.19
CA GLY A 164 28.80 -11.43 -44.04
C GLY A 164 28.08 -11.82 -42.73
N ASN A 165 27.47 -13.01 -42.63
CA ASN A 165 26.67 -13.44 -41.45
C ASN A 165 27.41 -14.23 -40.36
N ALA A 166 28.75 -14.31 -40.39
CA ALA A 166 29.55 -15.22 -39.56
C ALA A 166 29.14 -16.71 -39.66
N VAL A 167 28.61 -17.12 -40.81
CA VAL A 167 28.27 -18.52 -41.15
C VAL A 167 29.51 -19.24 -41.66
N GLY A 168 29.71 -20.50 -41.25
CA GLY A 168 30.84 -21.33 -41.69
C GLY A 168 30.83 -21.64 -43.19
N TYR A 169 32.02 -21.75 -43.79
CA TYR A 169 32.19 -22.00 -45.23
C TYR A 169 31.51 -23.30 -45.70
N GLU A 170 31.55 -24.36 -44.89
CA GLU A 170 30.91 -25.64 -45.18
C GLU A 170 29.40 -25.51 -45.30
N THR A 171 28.76 -24.79 -44.36
CA THR A 171 27.33 -24.47 -44.39
C THR A 171 26.96 -23.64 -45.62
N LEU A 172 27.77 -22.64 -45.98
CA LEU A 172 27.55 -21.83 -47.19
C LEU A 172 27.65 -22.67 -48.48
N SER A 173 28.61 -23.60 -48.55
CA SER A 173 28.78 -24.53 -49.68
C SER A 173 27.59 -25.50 -49.80
N ALA A 174 27.09 -26.03 -48.67
CA ALA A 174 25.90 -26.86 -48.64
C ALA A 174 24.63 -26.09 -49.07
N VAL A 175 24.48 -24.84 -48.64
CA VAL A 175 23.40 -23.94 -49.11
C VAL A 175 23.50 -23.74 -50.62
N GLU A 176 24.69 -23.48 -51.17
CA GLU A 176 24.87 -23.31 -52.61
C GLU A 176 24.48 -24.58 -53.40
N ALA A 177 24.78 -25.77 -52.87
CA ALA A 177 24.35 -27.04 -53.45
C ALA A 177 22.81 -27.19 -53.47
N CYS A 178 22.12 -26.83 -52.38
CA CYS A 178 20.65 -26.79 -52.32
C CYS A 178 20.06 -25.80 -53.35
N LEU A 179 20.64 -24.61 -53.50
CA LEU A 179 20.19 -23.63 -54.50
C LEU A 179 20.43 -24.10 -55.93
N ARG A 180 21.54 -24.79 -56.21
CA ARG A 180 21.82 -25.39 -57.54
C ARG A 180 20.82 -26.49 -57.89
N ARG A 181 20.44 -27.34 -56.92
CA ARG A 181 19.38 -28.34 -57.04
C ARG A 181 18.05 -27.68 -57.42
N ASN A 182 17.66 -26.63 -56.71
CA ASN A 182 16.40 -25.91 -56.93
C ASN A 182 16.36 -25.19 -58.31
N LYS A 183 17.52 -24.81 -58.87
CA LYS A 183 17.64 -24.29 -60.25
C LYS A 183 17.58 -25.37 -61.35
N GLY A 184 17.51 -26.66 -61.01
CA GLY A 184 17.55 -27.75 -61.99
C GLY A 184 18.89 -27.89 -62.72
N LEU A 185 19.98 -27.31 -62.19
CA LEU A 185 21.30 -27.35 -62.83
C LEU A 185 21.97 -28.70 -62.55
N PRO A 186 22.49 -29.41 -63.58
CA PRO A 186 23.20 -30.66 -63.37
C PRO A 186 24.48 -30.42 -62.56
N CYS A 187 24.82 -31.37 -61.67
CA CYS A 187 26.05 -31.33 -60.89
C CYS A 187 27.27 -31.22 -61.83
N SER A 188 28.09 -30.19 -61.62
CA SER A 188 29.23 -29.89 -62.48
C SER A 188 30.27 -31.03 -62.50
N PRO A 189 30.90 -31.33 -63.65
CA PRO A 189 31.57 -32.61 -63.83
C PRO A 189 33.07 -32.62 -63.45
N ARG A 190 33.54 -33.85 -63.14
CA ARG A 190 34.92 -34.39 -63.19
C ARG A 190 35.77 -34.42 -61.90
N ARG A 191 35.87 -35.63 -61.34
CA ARG A 191 36.98 -36.52 -61.76
C ARG A 191 36.43 -37.72 -62.55
N ARG A 192 37.31 -38.38 -63.31
CA ARG A 192 36.99 -39.22 -64.48
C ARG A 192 36.16 -40.48 -64.16
N GLY A 193 35.26 -40.85 -65.09
CA GLY A 193 34.79 -42.24 -65.23
C GLY A 193 33.29 -42.45 -65.24
N CYS A 194 32.54 -41.83 -66.16
CA CYS A 194 31.18 -42.30 -66.45
C CYS A 194 30.84 -42.10 -67.94
N ALA A 195 30.56 -43.22 -68.61
CA ALA A 195 29.91 -43.29 -69.91
C ALA A 195 29.00 -44.53 -69.90
N LEU A 196 27.69 -44.28 -69.84
CA LEU A 196 26.55 -44.99 -70.47
C LEU A 196 26.72 -46.52 -70.72
N GLN A 197 25.82 -47.43 -70.35
CA GLN A 197 24.39 -47.39 -69.97
C GLN A 197 23.97 -48.83 -69.54
N PRO A 198 22.70 -49.13 -69.16
CA PRO A 198 21.61 -48.30 -68.65
C PRO A 198 21.04 -48.82 -67.30
N CYS A 199 20.00 -48.13 -66.83
CA CYS A 199 19.30 -48.33 -65.56
C CYS A 199 18.56 -49.68 -65.46
N GLU A 200 18.92 -50.54 -64.48
CA GLU A 200 17.96 -51.49 -63.86
C GLU A 200 18.43 -52.04 -62.51
N ALA A 201 19.70 -52.42 -62.38
CA ALA A 201 20.27 -53.04 -61.16
C ALA A 201 20.21 -52.16 -59.88
N ILE A 202 20.10 -50.84 -60.04
CA ILE A 202 20.16 -49.88 -58.92
C ILE A 202 18.84 -49.87 -58.09
N ARG A 203 17.75 -50.47 -58.58
CA ARG A 203 16.42 -50.34 -57.95
C ARG A 203 16.21 -51.21 -56.70
N GLN A 204 17.02 -52.24 -56.45
CA GLN A 204 16.92 -53.11 -55.27
C GLN A 204 18.00 -52.83 -54.21
N ASP A 205 19.26 -52.62 -54.61
CA ASP A 205 20.35 -52.28 -53.66
C ASP A 205 20.16 -50.91 -53.00
N ASN A 206 19.63 -49.93 -53.74
CA ASN A 206 19.29 -48.63 -53.14
C ASN A 206 18.12 -48.71 -52.16
N LEU A 207 17.22 -49.71 -52.24
CA LEU A 207 16.14 -49.79 -51.26
C LEU A 207 16.70 -50.17 -49.88
N CYS A 208 17.48 -51.23 -49.78
CA CYS A 208 18.12 -51.60 -48.50
C CYS A 208 19.15 -50.54 -48.05
N ARG A 209 20.00 -50.02 -48.95
CA ARG A 209 21.06 -49.07 -48.57
C ARG A 209 20.54 -47.65 -48.30
N ASN A 210 19.45 -47.21 -48.93
CA ASN A 210 18.79 -45.94 -48.58
C ASN A 210 17.82 -46.11 -47.41
N VAL A 211 17.18 -47.26 -47.19
CA VAL A 211 16.43 -47.52 -45.94
C VAL A 211 17.41 -47.59 -44.77
N GLN A 212 18.58 -48.22 -44.93
CA GLN A 212 19.63 -48.21 -43.92
C GLN A 212 20.19 -46.80 -43.68
N LYS A 213 20.58 -46.04 -44.72
CA LYS A 213 21.03 -44.65 -44.54
C LYS A 213 19.92 -43.70 -44.08
N SER A 214 18.67 -43.93 -44.42
CA SER A 214 17.54 -43.11 -43.96
C SER A 214 17.14 -43.46 -42.54
N LEU A 215 17.17 -44.73 -42.11
CA LEU A 215 16.99 -45.07 -40.70
C LEU A 215 18.23 -44.70 -39.88
N GLN A 216 19.42 -44.69 -40.46
CA GLN A 216 20.64 -44.26 -39.77
C GLN A 216 20.72 -42.73 -39.66
N CYS A 217 20.34 -41.96 -40.68
CA CYS A 217 20.09 -40.53 -40.51
C CYS A 217 18.90 -40.27 -39.59
N GLN A 218 17.81 -41.05 -39.62
CA GLN A 218 16.72 -40.91 -38.64
C GLN A 218 17.17 -41.29 -37.22
N LEU A 219 18.07 -42.25 -37.05
CA LEU A 219 18.68 -42.56 -35.75
C LEU A 219 19.61 -41.44 -35.32
N GLU A 220 20.53 -40.97 -36.15
CA GLU A 220 21.41 -39.83 -35.86
C GLU A 220 20.59 -38.55 -35.58
N GLU A 221 19.48 -38.32 -36.28
CA GLU A 221 18.56 -37.20 -36.08
C GLU A 221 17.70 -37.38 -34.81
N MET A 222 17.26 -38.61 -34.51
CA MET A 222 16.54 -38.94 -33.25
C MET A 222 17.48 -39.02 -32.05
N GLU A 223 18.76 -39.33 -32.24
CA GLU A 223 19.86 -39.26 -31.28
C GLU A 223 20.25 -37.80 -31.05
N CYS A 224 20.30 -36.97 -32.10
CA CYS A 224 20.43 -35.52 -31.96
C CYS A 224 19.22 -34.93 -31.24
N LYS A 225 17.98 -35.38 -31.52
CA LYS A 225 16.78 -35.01 -30.76
C LYS A 225 16.84 -35.55 -29.33
N LEU A 226 17.37 -36.76 -29.09
CA LEU A 226 17.57 -37.33 -27.74
C LEU A 226 18.66 -36.59 -26.98
N PHE A 227 19.71 -36.13 -27.65
CA PHE A 227 20.83 -35.40 -27.06
C PHE A 227 20.44 -33.95 -26.81
N ALA A 228 19.71 -33.32 -27.73
CA ALA A 228 19.06 -32.02 -27.54
C ALA A 228 18.06 -32.10 -26.39
N THR A 229 17.07 -33.00 -26.42
CA THR A 229 16.10 -33.17 -25.31
C THR A 229 16.76 -33.58 -24.00
N ARG A 230 17.84 -34.37 -24.01
CA ARG A 230 18.62 -34.69 -22.80
C ARG A 230 19.38 -33.50 -22.27
N ARG A 231 20.01 -32.70 -23.13
CA ARG A 231 20.67 -31.45 -22.77
C ARG A 231 19.64 -30.46 -22.23
N ASP A 232 18.53 -30.27 -22.92
CA ASP A 232 17.33 -29.55 -22.47
C ASP A 232 16.82 -30.03 -21.11
N LEU A 233 16.90 -31.33 -20.82
CA LEU A 233 16.49 -31.94 -19.55
C LEU A 233 17.57 -31.81 -18.47
N GLU A 234 18.85 -31.73 -18.84
CA GLU A 234 19.98 -31.39 -17.95
C GLU A 234 20.01 -29.88 -17.64
N ASP A 235 19.73 -29.01 -18.62
CA ASP A 235 19.54 -27.56 -18.47
C ASP A 235 18.27 -27.26 -17.67
N ARG A 236 17.17 -28.00 -17.87
CA ARG A 236 15.97 -27.91 -17.00
C ARG A 236 16.18 -28.52 -15.62
N LYS A 237 17.03 -29.55 -15.46
CA LYS A 237 17.48 -30.01 -14.13
C LYS A 237 18.36 -28.97 -13.44
N ALA A 238 19.22 -28.27 -14.19
CA ALA A 238 20.02 -27.16 -13.66
C ALA A 238 19.12 -25.97 -13.30
N ALA A 239 18.08 -25.68 -14.10
CA ALA A 239 17.05 -24.71 -13.77
C ALA A 239 16.28 -25.12 -12.51
N LEU A 240 15.86 -26.39 -12.38
CA LEU A 240 15.22 -26.91 -11.17
C LEU A 240 16.14 -26.98 -9.96
N ALA A 241 17.45 -27.18 -10.13
CA ALA A 241 18.43 -27.06 -9.06
C ALA A 241 18.64 -25.59 -8.65
N ALA A 242 18.57 -24.65 -9.60
CA ALA A 242 18.53 -23.22 -9.32
C ALA A 242 17.19 -22.80 -8.67
N GLU A 243 16.07 -23.44 -9.03
CA GLU A 243 14.78 -23.27 -8.35
C GLU A 243 14.75 -23.92 -6.98
N ALA A 244 15.44 -25.04 -6.77
CA ALA A 244 15.62 -25.64 -5.45
C ALA A 244 16.47 -24.74 -4.55
N LYS A 245 17.54 -24.13 -5.07
CA LYS A 245 18.29 -23.07 -4.36
C LYS A 245 17.45 -21.82 -4.12
N ARG A 246 16.55 -21.46 -5.04
CA ARG A 246 15.54 -20.40 -4.81
C ARG A 246 14.47 -20.85 -3.81
N ALA A 247 14.19 -22.14 -3.68
CA ALA A 247 13.28 -22.70 -2.68
C ALA A 247 13.93 -22.70 -1.30
N GLU A 248 15.21 -23.05 -1.17
CA GLU A 248 16.00 -22.82 0.04
C GLU A 248 16.03 -21.33 0.42
N ALA A 249 16.13 -20.43 -0.58
CA ALA A 249 15.98 -18.99 -0.36
C ALA A 249 14.54 -18.57 0.03
N ARG A 250 13.51 -19.29 -0.46
CA ARG A 250 12.11 -19.10 -0.01
C ARG A 250 11.91 -19.61 1.41
N ASP A 251 12.45 -20.76 1.80
CA ASP A 251 12.46 -21.23 3.19
C ASP A 251 13.11 -20.20 4.13
N THR A 252 14.13 -19.46 3.67
CA THR A 252 14.66 -18.33 4.45
C THR A 252 13.74 -17.11 4.45
N GLN A 253 13.07 -16.79 3.34
CA GLN A 253 12.08 -15.70 3.29
C GLN A 253 10.77 -16.02 4.04
N GLU A 254 10.37 -17.29 4.12
CA GLU A 254 9.23 -17.78 4.89
C GLU A 254 9.54 -17.69 6.38
N LYS A 255 10.75 -18.04 6.80
CA LYS A 255 11.26 -17.76 8.16
C LYS A 255 11.29 -16.25 8.46
N GLU A 256 11.68 -15.40 7.51
CA GLU A 256 11.56 -13.95 7.67
C GLU A 256 10.09 -13.50 7.82
N VAL A 257 9.18 -14.03 7.00
CA VAL A 257 7.74 -13.74 7.07
C VAL A 257 7.16 -14.19 8.41
N ASP A 258 7.57 -15.34 8.93
CA ASP A 258 7.13 -15.83 10.24
C ASP A 258 7.74 -15.00 11.39
N THR A 259 8.98 -14.49 11.27
CA THR A 259 9.50 -13.50 12.22
C THR A 259 8.72 -12.18 12.16
N LEU A 260 8.34 -11.69 10.98
CA LEU A 260 7.52 -10.48 10.82
C LEU A 260 6.09 -10.69 11.36
N ARG A 261 5.50 -11.88 11.19
CA ARG A 261 4.22 -12.25 11.81
C ARG A 261 4.31 -12.31 13.33
N ALA A 262 5.42 -12.81 13.89
CA ALA A 262 5.67 -12.79 15.32
C ALA A 262 5.84 -11.36 15.85
N GLU A 263 6.59 -10.50 15.15
CA GLU A 263 6.72 -9.06 15.48
C GLU A 263 5.37 -8.33 15.42
N LEU A 264 4.56 -8.59 14.39
CA LEU A 264 3.20 -8.05 14.28
C LEU A 264 2.31 -8.50 15.46
N SER A 265 2.37 -9.77 15.84
CA SER A 265 1.63 -10.33 16.99
C SER A 265 2.04 -9.70 18.32
N VAL A 266 3.33 -9.38 18.49
CA VAL A 266 3.82 -8.64 19.67
C VAL A 266 3.34 -7.18 19.63
N ALA A 267 3.36 -6.53 18.46
CA ALA A 267 2.89 -5.16 18.29
C ALA A 267 1.37 -5.02 18.55
N THR A 268 0.55 -5.99 18.13
CA THR A 268 -0.90 -5.98 18.40
C THR A 268 -1.20 -6.23 19.88
N GLN A 269 -0.49 -7.14 20.55
CA GLN A 269 -0.62 -7.29 22.02
C GLN A 269 -0.24 -6.02 22.78
N GLN A 270 0.85 -5.33 22.38
CA GLN A 270 1.24 -4.05 22.96
C GLN A 270 0.16 -2.97 22.74
N LEU A 271 -0.49 -2.97 21.57
CA LEU A 271 -1.61 -2.07 21.26
C LEU A 271 -2.81 -2.32 22.18
N GLU A 272 -3.25 -3.58 22.33
CA GLU A 272 -4.35 -3.96 23.22
C GLU A 272 -4.07 -3.57 24.68
N GLU A 273 -2.86 -3.81 25.17
CA GLU A 273 -2.46 -3.46 26.53
C GLU A 273 -2.43 -1.93 26.75
N ALA A 274 -2.00 -1.15 25.74
CA ALA A 274 -2.04 0.31 25.76
C ALA A 274 -3.49 0.84 25.76
N GLN A 275 -4.37 0.29 24.92
CA GLN A 275 -5.80 0.66 24.91
C GLN A 275 -6.46 0.39 26.27
N LYS A 276 -6.18 -0.75 26.89
CA LYS A 276 -6.70 -1.08 28.21
C LYS A 276 -6.24 -0.08 29.28
N LYS A 277 -4.95 0.26 29.30
CA LYS A 277 -4.38 1.28 30.23
C LYS A 277 -5.01 2.65 30.01
N ALA A 278 -5.23 3.06 28.76
CA ALA A 278 -5.90 4.31 28.43
C ALA A 278 -7.36 4.33 28.91
N ALA A 279 -8.10 3.23 28.75
CA ALA A 279 -9.47 3.09 29.25
C ALA A 279 -9.55 3.15 30.80
N GLU A 280 -8.64 2.47 31.51
CA GLU A 280 -8.52 2.55 32.97
C GLU A 280 -8.25 3.99 33.44
N LYS A 281 -7.35 4.72 32.74
CA LYS A 281 -7.05 6.13 33.05
C LYS A 281 -8.20 7.08 32.74
N ALA A 282 -8.97 6.83 31.69
CA ALA A 282 -10.18 7.58 31.37
C ALA A 282 -11.28 7.38 32.43
N ALA A 283 -11.41 6.17 32.98
CA ALA A 283 -12.34 5.88 34.08
C ALA A 283 -11.93 6.63 35.37
N GLU A 284 -10.65 6.58 35.77
CA GLU A 284 -10.13 7.31 36.95
C GLU A 284 -10.36 8.83 36.81
N ALA A 285 -10.16 9.39 35.61
CA ALA A 285 -10.43 10.80 35.34
C ALA A 285 -11.92 11.16 35.43
N ASN A 286 -12.83 10.32 34.94
CA ASN A 286 -14.27 10.56 35.05
C ASN A 286 -14.77 10.51 36.51
N GLU A 287 -14.23 9.61 37.33
CA GLU A 287 -14.58 9.53 38.75
C GLU A 287 -14.12 10.79 39.52
N LEU A 288 -12.87 11.22 39.33
CA LEU A 288 -12.33 12.44 39.94
C LEU A 288 -13.09 13.70 39.49
N ARG A 289 -13.53 13.74 38.22
CA ARG A 289 -14.38 14.82 37.72
C ARG A 289 -15.73 14.87 38.44
N GLY A 290 -16.37 13.72 38.65
CA GLY A 290 -17.61 13.63 39.44
C GLY A 290 -17.42 14.09 40.90
N GLN A 291 -16.25 13.80 41.49
CA GLN A 291 -15.89 14.30 42.83
C GLN A 291 -15.72 15.83 42.85
N LEU A 292 -15.10 16.44 41.84
CA LEU A 292 -15.01 17.90 41.69
C LEU A 292 -16.39 18.54 41.46
N GLU A 293 -17.23 17.98 40.60
CA GLU A 293 -18.58 18.51 40.35
C GLU A 293 -19.45 18.46 41.62
N HIS A 294 -19.30 17.42 42.44
CA HIS A 294 -19.93 17.36 43.77
C HIS A 294 -19.36 18.38 44.76
N ALA A 295 -18.03 18.60 44.76
CA ALA A 295 -17.38 19.61 45.58
C ALA A 295 -17.87 21.03 45.21
N ALA A 296 -17.89 21.36 43.92
CA ALA A 296 -18.38 22.62 43.38
C ALA A 296 -19.86 22.87 43.73
N ALA A 297 -20.75 21.89 43.49
CA ALA A 297 -22.16 22.00 43.86
C ALA A 297 -22.36 22.14 45.38
N SER A 298 -21.45 21.61 46.21
CA SER A 298 -21.45 21.86 47.65
C SER A 298 -20.99 23.29 47.98
N SER A 299 -20.02 23.83 47.24
CA SER A 299 -19.53 25.21 47.36
C SER A 299 -20.64 26.22 47.04
N ASP A 300 -21.39 26.02 45.96
CA ASP A 300 -22.50 26.90 45.56
C ASP A 300 -23.60 26.99 46.64
N ARG A 301 -23.99 25.86 47.23
CA ARG A 301 -24.92 25.84 48.38
C ARG A 301 -24.37 26.58 49.60
N TRP A 302 -23.05 26.52 49.82
CA TRP A 302 -22.40 27.25 50.91
C TRP A 302 -22.33 28.76 50.64
N GLN A 303 -22.14 29.18 49.39
CA GLN A 303 -22.24 30.60 49.00
C GLN A 303 -23.66 31.15 49.23
N GLN A 304 -24.70 30.38 48.89
CA GLN A 304 -26.09 30.74 49.19
C GLN A 304 -26.31 30.94 50.71
N MET A 305 -25.92 29.96 51.53
CA MET A 305 -26.01 30.04 53.00
C MET A 305 -25.26 31.26 53.59
N THR A 306 -24.13 31.66 53.02
CA THR A 306 -23.41 32.88 53.47
C THR A 306 -24.15 34.16 53.10
N THR A 307 -24.75 34.25 51.90
CA THR A 307 -25.58 35.41 51.53
C THR A 307 -26.85 35.53 52.38
N GLU A 308 -27.44 34.41 52.82
CA GLU A 308 -28.54 34.39 53.79
C GLU A 308 -28.09 34.85 55.18
N HIS A 309 -26.91 34.45 55.64
CA HIS A 309 -26.34 34.92 56.89
C HIS A 309 -26.06 36.43 56.89
N ASP A 310 -25.46 36.96 55.82
CA ASP A 310 -25.17 38.39 55.69
C ASP A 310 -26.44 39.26 55.60
N THR A 311 -27.49 38.76 54.94
CA THR A 311 -28.79 39.46 54.90
C THR A 311 -29.52 39.44 56.24
N LEU A 312 -29.43 38.34 57.00
CA LEU A 312 -29.90 38.28 58.39
C LEU A 312 -29.11 39.23 59.31
N LYS A 313 -27.78 39.30 59.15
CA LYS A 313 -26.91 40.20 59.92
C LYS A 313 -27.27 41.68 59.68
N ARG A 314 -27.48 42.09 58.42
CA ARG A 314 -27.94 43.46 58.10
C ARG A 314 -29.28 43.80 58.75
N ARG A 315 -30.27 42.89 58.70
CA ARG A 315 -31.57 43.07 59.38
C ARG A 315 -31.42 43.20 60.89
N PHE A 316 -30.48 42.49 61.51
CA PHE A 316 -30.19 42.61 62.94
C PHE A 316 -29.55 43.97 63.27
N GLU A 317 -28.62 44.46 62.45
CA GLU A 317 -28.04 45.81 62.59
C GLU A 317 -29.11 46.92 62.40
N GLU A 318 -30.06 46.76 61.47
CA GLU A 318 -31.21 47.65 61.29
C GLU A 318 -32.11 47.68 62.54
N LEU A 319 -32.42 46.51 63.10
CA LEU A 319 -33.20 46.39 64.35
C LEU A 319 -32.48 47.03 65.54
N GLN A 320 -31.15 46.91 65.63
CA GLN A 320 -30.37 47.60 66.68
C GLN A 320 -30.43 49.12 66.55
N ARG A 321 -30.34 49.66 65.32
CA ARG A 321 -30.51 51.12 65.08
C ARG A 321 -31.91 51.58 65.47
N ALA A 322 -32.95 50.86 65.06
CA ALA A 322 -34.33 51.16 65.43
C ALA A 322 -34.55 51.12 66.97
N HIS A 323 -33.91 50.19 67.67
CA HIS A 323 -33.94 50.14 69.13
C HIS A 323 -33.24 51.35 69.78
N ALA A 324 -32.07 51.75 69.26
CA ALA A 324 -31.36 52.95 69.74
C ALA A 324 -32.19 54.23 69.53
N GLU A 325 -32.82 54.40 68.36
CA GLU A 325 -33.74 55.51 68.11
C GLU A 325 -34.93 55.54 69.08
N LEU A 326 -35.48 54.37 69.43
CA LEU A 326 -36.55 54.27 70.42
C LEU A 326 -36.08 54.62 71.83
N GLN A 327 -34.86 54.22 72.23
CA GLN A 327 -34.26 54.62 73.50
C GLN A 327 -34.05 56.15 73.56
N ASP A 328 -33.58 56.78 72.49
CA ASP A 328 -33.36 58.23 72.46
C ASP A 328 -34.69 59.01 72.43
N LYS A 329 -35.71 58.51 71.73
CA LYS A 329 -37.10 59.03 71.84
C LYS A 329 -37.62 58.92 73.28
N HIS A 330 -37.34 57.81 73.98
CA HIS A 330 -37.73 57.65 75.40
C HIS A 330 -36.99 58.64 76.31
N LYS A 331 -35.68 58.85 76.13
CA LYS A 331 -34.91 59.87 76.85
C LYS A 331 -35.47 61.28 76.60
N ALA A 332 -35.80 61.62 75.36
CA ALA A 332 -36.39 62.91 75.01
C ALA A 332 -37.74 63.14 75.69
N LEU A 333 -38.65 62.15 75.66
CA LEU A 333 -39.92 62.20 76.38
C LEU A 333 -39.75 62.35 77.91
N HIS A 334 -38.75 61.70 78.49
CA HIS A 334 -38.41 61.85 79.90
C HIS A 334 -37.93 63.28 80.23
N GLN A 335 -37.06 63.87 79.40
CA GLN A 335 -36.61 65.25 79.54
C GLN A 335 -37.75 66.27 79.36
N GLU A 336 -38.65 66.03 78.40
CA GLU A 336 -39.85 66.85 78.18
C GLU A 336 -40.74 66.86 79.45
N LYS A 337 -40.92 65.69 80.07
CA LYS A 337 -41.64 65.54 81.34
C LYS A 337 -40.98 66.29 82.51
N CYS A 338 -39.65 66.22 82.64
CA CYS A 338 -38.93 67.00 83.67
C CYS A 338 -39.07 68.51 83.45
N ARG A 339 -39.02 68.99 82.20
CA ARG A 339 -39.27 70.41 81.88
C ARG A 339 -40.70 70.86 82.22
N GLN A 340 -41.69 69.99 82.03
CA GLN A 340 -43.07 70.27 82.45
C GLN A 340 -43.18 70.38 83.98
N GLN A 341 -42.50 69.50 84.73
CA GLN A 341 -42.44 69.57 86.18
C GLN A 341 -41.79 70.88 86.65
N GLU A 342 -40.61 71.25 86.13
CA GLU A 342 -39.96 72.53 86.46
C GLU A 342 -40.83 73.76 86.17
N ARG A 343 -41.66 73.73 85.12
CA ARG A 343 -42.60 74.81 84.80
C ARG A 343 -43.70 74.90 85.85
N ALA A 344 -44.23 73.76 86.31
CA ALA A 344 -45.21 73.72 87.41
C ALA A 344 -44.58 74.29 88.70
N ASP A 345 -43.41 73.79 89.10
CA ASP A 345 -42.70 74.23 90.30
C ASP A 345 -42.35 75.75 90.27
N ARG A 346 -42.06 76.32 89.08
CA ARG A 346 -41.87 77.77 88.92
C ARG A 346 -43.18 78.54 89.08
N SER A 347 -44.28 78.09 88.47
CA SER A 347 -45.59 78.72 88.63
C SER A 347 -46.09 78.68 90.09
N GLU A 348 -45.78 77.61 90.82
CA GLU A 348 -46.05 77.51 92.26
C GLU A 348 -45.25 78.54 93.06
N ARG A 349 -43.95 78.73 92.76
CA ARG A 349 -43.12 79.76 93.40
C ARG A 349 -43.58 81.18 93.06
N GLU A 350 -43.97 81.44 91.82
CA GLU A 350 -44.53 82.73 91.40
C GLU A 350 -45.82 83.06 92.19
N LEU A 351 -46.75 82.10 92.29
CA LEU A 351 -47.94 82.22 93.14
C LEU A 351 -47.58 82.46 94.61
N LEU A 352 -46.56 81.77 95.14
CA LEU A 352 -46.07 81.98 96.52
C LEU A 352 -45.57 83.42 96.72
N THR A 353 -44.78 83.96 95.79
CA THR A 353 -44.30 85.34 95.87
C THR A 353 -45.40 86.38 95.72
N GLN A 354 -46.45 86.09 94.95
CA GLN A 354 -47.65 86.92 94.89
C GLN A 354 -48.41 86.90 96.22
N THR A 355 -48.54 85.74 96.88
CA THR A 355 -49.12 85.68 98.22
C THR A 355 -48.29 86.43 99.26
N ASP A 356 -46.96 86.33 99.22
CA ASP A 356 -46.08 87.09 100.12
C ASP A 356 -46.22 88.60 99.90
N GLN A 357 -46.29 89.07 98.65
CA GLN A 357 -46.53 90.49 98.35
C GLN A 357 -47.89 90.96 98.87
N LEU A 358 -48.96 90.17 98.68
CA LEU A 358 -50.28 90.47 99.25
C LEU A 358 -50.27 90.50 100.78
N THR A 359 -49.43 89.68 101.46
CA THR A 359 -49.26 89.79 102.92
C THR A 359 -48.49 91.04 103.34
N LYS A 360 -47.56 91.55 102.52
CA LYS A 360 -46.91 92.86 102.77
C LYS A 360 -47.87 94.02 102.53
N ASP A 361 -48.63 94.01 101.44
CA ASP A 361 -49.65 95.04 101.17
C ASP A 361 -50.72 95.05 102.28
N ARG A 362 -51.03 93.87 102.86
CA ARG A 362 -51.83 93.73 104.07
C ARG A 362 -51.13 94.33 105.30
N GLN A 363 -49.85 94.07 105.54
CA GLN A 363 -49.11 94.66 106.67
C GLN A 363 -48.97 96.18 106.54
N ASP A 364 -48.79 96.71 105.34
CA ASP A 364 -48.75 98.15 105.05
C ASP A 364 -50.12 98.82 105.26
N SER A 365 -51.23 98.11 104.99
CA SER A 365 -52.58 98.59 105.31
C SER A 365 -52.93 98.46 106.80
N GLU A 366 -52.43 97.43 107.49
CA GLU A 366 -52.46 97.34 108.95
C GLU A 366 -51.63 98.48 109.60
N LEU A 367 -50.47 98.86 109.04
CA LEU A 367 -49.68 100.03 109.48
C LEU A 367 -50.42 101.36 109.27
N ARG A 368 -51.04 101.56 108.09
CA ARG A 368 -51.87 102.75 107.81
C ARG A 368 -53.10 102.84 108.71
N CYS A 369 -53.59 101.71 109.23
CA CYS A 369 -54.65 101.67 110.24
C CYS A 369 -54.12 102.00 111.65
N SER A 370 -52.90 101.55 111.98
CA SER A 370 -52.21 101.84 113.25
C SER A 370 -51.97 103.35 113.47
N ASP A 371 -51.62 104.10 112.42
CA ASP A 371 -51.37 105.55 112.55
C ASP A 371 -52.66 106.38 112.70
N ALA A 372 -53.81 105.85 112.25
CA ALA A 372 -55.11 106.49 112.45
C ALA A 372 -55.71 106.27 113.86
N LEU A 373 -55.23 105.24 114.59
CA LEU A 373 -55.79 104.80 115.88
C LEU A 373 -54.85 105.04 117.07
N ARG A 374 -54.14 106.18 117.05
CA ARG A 374 -53.36 106.70 118.20
C ARG A 374 -53.87 108.03 118.77
N GLN A 375 -55.17 108.30 118.68
CA GLN A 375 -55.83 109.26 119.55
C GLN A 375 -57.05 108.61 120.24
N LEU A 376 -56.93 108.46 121.57
CA LEU A 376 -57.96 108.17 122.59
C LEU A 376 -58.25 106.68 122.98
N HIS A 377 -57.62 106.27 124.10
CA HIS A 377 -58.08 105.27 125.09
C HIS A 377 -59.50 105.63 125.64
N PHE A 378 -60.35 104.82 126.30
CA PHE A 378 -60.37 103.49 126.97
C PHE A 378 -61.89 103.12 127.19
N ALA A 379 -62.40 101.95 127.61
CA ALA A 379 -61.88 100.60 127.88
C ALA A 379 -63.01 99.52 127.87
N GLU A 380 -62.69 98.32 127.35
CA GLU A 380 -62.96 96.96 127.87
C GLU A 380 -64.38 96.43 128.20
N GLU A 381 -64.87 95.49 127.37
CA GLU A 381 -65.10 94.07 127.73
C GLU A 381 -65.57 93.27 126.49
N ASP A 382 -64.71 92.41 125.88
CA ASP A 382 -65.16 91.22 125.11
C ASP A 382 -64.01 90.26 124.73
N GLY A 383 -63.59 89.41 125.68
CA GLY A 383 -62.35 88.61 125.57
C GLY A 383 -62.49 87.13 125.16
N LYS A 384 -63.69 86.65 124.81
CA LYS A 384 -63.98 85.19 124.74
C LYS A 384 -64.17 84.58 123.35
N ARG A 385 -64.12 85.35 122.26
CA ARG A 385 -64.36 84.82 120.90
C ARG A 385 -63.10 84.58 120.06
N LEU A 386 -62.03 85.38 120.27
CA LEU A 386 -60.81 85.32 119.46
C LEU A 386 -59.91 84.10 119.73
N LYS A 387 -60.02 83.50 120.92
CA LYS A 387 -59.10 82.44 121.37
C LYS A 387 -59.39 81.08 120.71
N ASP A 388 -60.65 80.79 120.44
CA ASP A 388 -61.09 79.51 119.87
C ASP A 388 -60.86 79.46 118.34
N GLU A 389 -60.98 80.59 117.63
CA GLU A 389 -60.63 80.67 116.20
C GLU A 389 -59.11 80.53 115.95
N MET A 390 -58.26 81.04 116.85
CA MET A 390 -56.81 80.85 116.75
C MET A 390 -56.41 79.38 116.91
N GLN A 391 -57.05 78.64 117.83
CA GLN A 391 -56.70 77.24 118.08
C GLN A 391 -57.02 76.33 116.87
N MET A 392 -58.21 76.50 116.26
CA MET A 392 -58.60 75.77 115.04
C MET A 392 -57.59 75.95 113.90
N ARG A 393 -57.06 77.16 113.69
CA ARG A 393 -56.09 77.43 112.61
C ARG A 393 -54.71 76.85 112.85
N VAL A 394 -54.29 76.69 114.11
CA VAL A 394 -53.05 75.96 114.46
C VAL A 394 -53.21 74.47 114.14
N ASP A 395 -54.35 73.86 114.50
CA ASP A 395 -54.63 72.45 114.22
C ASP A 395 -54.77 72.15 112.71
N GLU A 396 -55.27 73.11 111.91
CA GLU A 396 -55.27 73.03 110.44
C GLU A 396 -53.86 73.13 109.85
N ALA A 397 -53.02 74.04 110.34
CA ALA A 397 -51.64 74.18 109.88
C ALA A 397 -50.79 72.93 110.18
N ASP A 398 -50.97 72.30 111.35
CA ASP A 398 -50.25 71.08 111.70
C ASP A 398 -50.81 69.83 110.98
N LYS A 399 -52.11 69.79 110.63
CA LYS A 399 -52.64 68.82 109.65
C LYS A 399 -52.00 68.99 108.28
N GLY A 400 -51.78 70.23 107.82
CA GLY A 400 -51.06 70.53 106.58
C GLY A 400 -49.62 69.99 106.60
N LYS A 401 -48.87 70.27 107.67
CA LYS A 401 -47.49 69.74 107.83
C LYS A 401 -47.42 68.22 107.88
N ARG A 402 -48.39 67.53 108.51
CA ARG A 402 -48.43 66.06 108.51
C ARG A 402 -48.63 65.49 107.11
N LYS A 403 -49.61 66.01 106.35
CA LYS A 403 -49.84 65.61 104.95
C LYS A 403 -48.60 65.84 104.07
N MET A 404 -47.87 66.95 104.28
CA MET A 404 -46.63 67.21 103.54
C MET A 404 -45.48 66.25 103.91
N ARG A 405 -45.35 65.84 105.17
CA ARG A 405 -44.39 64.79 105.58
C ARG A 405 -44.78 63.42 105.03
N GLU A 406 -46.06 63.07 105.07
CA GLU A 406 -46.58 61.83 104.49
C GLU A 406 -46.32 61.77 102.97
N ALA A 407 -46.50 62.89 102.25
CA ALA A 407 -46.16 63.02 100.84
C ALA A 407 -44.64 62.92 100.58
N TYR A 408 -43.81 63.51 101.44
CA TYR A 408 -42.35 63.40 101.35
C TYR A 408 -41.87 61.96 101.60
N ASP A 409 -42.35 61.30 102.65
CA ASP A 409 -42.02 59.90 102.95
C ASP A 409 -42.53 58.96 101.85
N GLN A 410 -43.67 59.26 101.21
CA GLN A 410 -44.19 58.53 100.07
C GLN A 410 -43.33 58.74 98.81
N ALA A 411 -42.82 59.96 98.59
CA ALA A 411 -41.88 60.25 97.51
C ALA A 411 -40.53 59.55 97.74
N GLN A 412 -40.01 59.56 98.97
CA GLN A 412 -38.74 58.92 99.31
C GLN A 412 -38.80 57.40 99.12
N ARG A 413 -39.84 56.72 99.64
CA ARG A 413 -40.05 55.28 99.38
C ARG A 413 -40.11 54.95 97.90
N ARG A 414 -40.65 55.87 97.09
CA ARG A 414 -40.78 55.73 95.64
C ARG A 414 -39.44 55.90 94.92
N VAL A 415 -38.56 56.78 95.41
CA VAL A 415 -37.15 56.84 95.01
C VAL A 415 -36.45 55.53 95.38
N ASP A 416 -36.60 55.03 96.60
CA ASP A 416 -35.96 53.80 97.06
C ASP A 416 -36.37 52.58 96.20
N THR A 417 -37.65 52.48 95.79
CA THR A 417 -38.09 51.46 94.81
C THR A 417 -37.49 51.66 93.42
N LEU A 418 -37.41 52.89 92.91
CA LEU A 418 -36.83 53.17 91.60
C LEU A 418 -35.32 52.87 91.57
N GLU A 419 -34.59 53.15 92.66
CA GLU A 419 -33.21 52.70 92.79
C GLU A 419 -33.08 51.17 92.86
N GLY A 420 -34.05 50.49 93.47
CA GLY A 420 -34.17 49.03 93.42
C GLY A 420 -34.34 48.50 91.99
N GLU A 421 -35.24 49.10 91.21
CA GLU A 421 -35.47 48.78 89.80
C GLU A 421 -34.23 49.07 88.95
N ILE A 422 -33.55 50.21 89.14
CA ILE A 422 -32.29 50.53 88.47
C ILE A 422 -31.23 49.47 88.76
N ARG A 423 -31.06 49.06 90.03
CA ARG A 423 -30.11 48.00 90.41
C ARG A 423 -30.47 46.64 89.79
N SER A 424 -31.76 46.31 89.62
CA SER A 424 -32.21 45.12 88.88
C SER A 424 -31.83 45.21 87.39
N LEU A 425 -32.17 46.32 86.74
CA LEU A 425 -31.89 46.55 85.32
C LEU A 425 -30.38 46.60 85.02
N GLU A 426 -29.56 47.13 85.93
CA GLU A 426 -28.10 47.08 85.82
C GLU A 426 -27.56 45.65 85.94
N SER A 427 -28.17 44.81 86.79
CA SER A 427 -27.83 43.39 86.91
C SER A 427 -28.22 42.61 85.64
N GLU A 428 -29.43 42.81 85.14
CA GLU A 428 -29.91 42.24 83.87
C GLU A 428 -29.05 42.68 82.68
N LEU A 429 -28.65 43.96 82.62
CA LEU A 429 -27.77 44.49 81.58
C LEU A 429 -26.36 43.90 81.63
N ARG A 430 -25.81 43.64 82.83
CA ARG A 430 -24.55 42.89 82.98
C ARG A 430 -24.72 41.46 82.47
N HIS A 431 -25.79 40.78 82.91
CA HIS A 431 -26.03 39.40 82.50
C HIS A 431 -26.20 39.26 80.98
N ALA A 432 -26.89 40.20 80.33
CA ALA A 432 -27.06 40.25 78.88
C ALA A 432 -25.76 40.59 78.12
N LYS A 433 -24.84 41.35 78.72
CA LYS A 433 -23.49 41.59 78.17
C LYS A 433 -22.64 40.32 78.23
N ASP A 434 -22.58 39.66 79.39
CA ASP A 434 -21.85 38.41 79.57
C ASP A 434 -22.39 37.30 78.64
N GLU A 435 -23.72 37.27 78.43
CA GLU A 435 -24.35 36.33 77.49
C GLU A 435 -24.03 36.68 76.02
N LYS A 436 -23.93 37.97 75.68
CA LYS A 436 -23.46 38.42 74.35
C LYS A 436 -22.00 38.04 74.12
N GLU A 437 -21.11 38.31 75.08
CA GLU A 437 -19.68 37.97 74.95
C GLU A 437 -19.49 36.46 74.76
N ARG A 438 -20.21 35.62 75.51
CA ARG A 438 -20.24 34.17 75.26
C ARG A 438 -20.75 33.78 73.87
N ARG A 439 -21.78 34.47 73.35
CA ARG A 439 -22.28 34.22 71.98
C ARG A 439 -21.27 34.67 70.92
N ASP A 440 -20.56 35.78 71.15
CA ASP A 440 -19.50 36.28 70.26
C ASP A 440 -18.27 35.36 70.28
N GLU A 441 -17.87 34.81 71.44
CA GLU A 441 -16.83 33.78 71.57
C GLU A 441 -17.20 32.50 70.80
N VAL A 442 -18.42 31.97 71.01
CA VAL A 442 -18.91 30.79 70.30
C VAL A 442 -19.02 31.04 68.79
N ALA A 443 -19.40 32.24 68.37
CA ALA A 443 -19.41 32.64 66.96
C ALA A 443 -17.99 32.69 66.38
N SER A 444 -17.02 33.21 67.13
CA SER A 444 -15.61 33.25 66.72
C SER A 444 -14.99 31.86 66.62
N GLU A 445 -15.23 30.97 67.59
CA GLU A 445 -14.83 29.56 67.50
C GLU A 445 -15.46 28.86 66.30
N MET A 446 -16.75 29.10 66.05
CA MET A 446 -17.45 28.55 64.88
C MET A 446 -16.84 29.08 63.58
N GLN A 447 -16.56 30.38 63.46
CA GLN A 447 -15.86 30.96 62.31
C GLN A 447 -14.48 30.34 62.10
N SER A 448 -13.67 30.19 63.16
CA SER A 448 -12.35 29.53 63.07
C SER A 448 -12.44 28.08 62.59
N LYS A 449 -13.40 27.31 63.12
CA LYS A 449 -13.71 25.93 62.69
C LYS A 449 -14.22 25.88 61.24
N TYR A 450 -14.97 26.90 60.80
CA TYR A 450 -15.42 27.04 59.41
C TYR A 450 -14.29 27.38 58.45
N GLU A 451 -13.46 28.39 58.75
CA GLU A 451 -12.30 28.75 57.93
C GLU A 451 -11.34 27.57 57.76
N LYS A 452 -11.08 26.82 58.84
CA LYS A 452 -10.26 25.61 58.77
C LYS A 452 -10.85 24.57 57.82
N ARG A 453 -12.15 24.28 57.92
CA ARG A 453 -12.86 23.38 56.99
C ARG A 453 -12.89 23.89 55.55
N LEU A 454 -12.89 25.20 55.35
CA LEU A 454 -12.85 25.82 54.02
C LEU A 454 -11.47 25.61 53.37
N ARG A 455 -10.39 25.84 54.12
CA ARG A 455 -9.01 25.58 53.69
C ARG A 455 -8.80 24.10 53.37
N GLU A 456 -9.19 23.21 54.30
CA GLU A 456 -9.13 21.75 54.09
C GLU A 456 -9.92 21.24 52.87
N ARG A 457 -10.94 21.98 52.41
CA ARG A 457 -11.66 21.69 51.16
C ARG A 457 -10.93 22.24 49.93
N ALA A 458 -10.46 23.48 49.97
CA ALA A 458 -9.69 24.08 48.88
C ALA A 458 -8.37 23.33 48.61
N ASP A 459 -7.70 22.86 49.66
CA ASP A 459 -6.49 22.03 49.56
C ASP A 459 -6.80 20.70 48.84
N LYS A 460 -7.95 20.07 49.14
CA LYS A 460 -8.40 18.85 48.44
C LYS A 460 -8.86 19.11 47.01
N GLU A 461 -9.53 20.23 46.76
CA GLU A 461 -9.98 20.61 45.41
C GLU A 461 -8.78 20.88 44.50
N THR A 462 -7.72 21.52 45.03
CA THR A 462 -6.46 21.71 44.30
C THR A 462 -5.67 20.41 44.12
N GLU A 463 -5.65 19.50 45.10
CA GLU A 463 -5.08 18.15 44.95
C GLU A 463 -5.80 17.35 43.84
N LEU A 464 -7.14 17.33 43.85
CA LEU A 464 -7.96 16.66 42.83
C LEU A 464 -7.72 17.26 41.43
N CYS A 465 -7.65 18.59 41.32
CA CYS A 465 -7.31 19.28 40.07
C CYS A 465 -5.92 18.89 39.54
N GLN A 466 -4.90 18.85 40.41
CA GLN A 466 -3.55 18.43 40.03
C GLN A 466 -3.51 16.97 39.56
N ARG A 467 -4.23 16.07 40.26
CA ARG A 467 -4.32 14.65 39.91
C ARG A 467 -5.05 14.45 38.57
N LEU A 468 -6.12 15.20 38.32
CA LEU A 468 -6.82 15.20 37.02
C LEU A 468 -5.92 15.66 35.88
N ALA A 469 -5.17 16.76 36.07
CA ALA A 469 -4.23 17.25 35.06
C ALA A 469 -3.12 16.22 34.76
N ALA A 470 -2.60 15.53 35.78
CA ALA A 470 -1.62 14.46 35.62
C ALA A 470 -2.20 13.25 34.85
N LEU A 471 -3.44 12.85 35.13
CA LEU A 471 -4.13 11.76 34.43
C LEU A 471 -4.49 12.12 32.98
N GLN A 472 -4.91 13.36 32.71
CA GLN A 472 -5.12 13.85 31.34
C GLN A 472 -3.82 13.84 30.54
N LYS A 473 -2.70 14.27 31.13
CA LYS A 473 -1.40 14.16 30.48
C LYS A 473 -1.06 12.71 30.16
N ALA A 474 -1.15 11.80 31.14
CA ALA A 474 -0.86 10.39 30.94
C ALA A 474 -1.77 9.73 29.87
N ASN A 475 -3.03 10.14 29.76
CA ASN A 475 -3.94 9.67 28.72
C ASN A 475 -3.52 10.19 27.32
N ASN A 476 -3.14 11.46 27.20
CA ASN A 476 -2.62 12.02 25.95
C ASN A 476 -1.32 11.34 25.51
N ASP A 477 -0.39 11.09 26.45
CA ASP A 477 0.86 10.38 26.18
C ASP A 477 0.57 8.93 25.70
N LEU A 478 -0.35 8.22 26.36
CA LEU A 478 -0.80 6.88 25.92
C LEU A 478 -1.51 6.88 24.56
N GLN A 479 -2.27 7.92 24.22
CA GLN A 479 -2.91 8.05 22.90
C GLN A 479 -1.88 8.30 21.79
N LEU A 480 -0.80 9.01 22.08
CA LEU A 480 0.31 9.20 21.16
C LEU A 480 1.05 7.86 20.92
N ASP A 481 1.39 7.14 21.99
CA ASP A 481 2.00 5.81 21.91
C ASP A 481 1.12 4.86 21.07
N LEU A 482 -0.19 4.85 21.33
CA LEU A 482 -1.18 4.07 20.57
C LEU A 482 -1.14 4.39 19.06
N ALA A 483 -1.17 5.68 18.70
CA ALA A 483 -1.13 6.10 17.30
C ALA A 483 0.16 5.64 16.59
N THR A 484 1.32 5.72 17.26
CA THR A 484 2.59 5.24 16.68
C THR A 484 2.64 3.71 16.55
N ALA A 485 1.97 2.97 17.43
CA ALA A 485 1.84 1.52 17.34
C ALA A 485 0.91 1.10 16.20
N GLU A 486 -0.22 1.78 16.00
CA GLU A 486 -1.10 1.56 14.85
C GLU A 486 -0.41 1.82 13.51
N GLU A 487 0.39 2.88 13.41
CA GLU A 487 1.12 3.20 12.17
C GLU A 487 2.17 2.13 11.85
N LYS A 488 2.90 1.64 12.85
CA LYS A 488 3.81 0.50 12.71
C LYS A 488 3.07 -0.76 12.26
N ALA A 489 1.94 -1.09 12.89
CA ALA A 489 1.14 -2.26 12.51
C ALA A 489 0.68 -2.19 11.04
N LYS A 490 0.10 -1.07 10.60
CA LYS A 490 -0.30 -0.84 9.20
C LYS A 490 0.89 -0.95 8.22
N SER A 491 2.07 -0.48 8.61
CA SER A 491 3.28 -0.62 7.79
C SER A 491 3.75 -2.08 7.66
N ALA A 492 3.66 -2.86 8.73
CA ALA A 492 4.01 -4.27 8.76
C ALA A 492 3.01 -5.14 7.97
N GLU A 493 1.71 -4.87 8.10
CA GLU A 493 0.65 -5.51 7.29
C GLU A 493 0.87 -5.29 5.78
N SER A 494 1.22 -4.06 5.38
CA SER A 494 1.52 -3.73 3.98
C SER A 494 2.74 -4.49 3.45
N THR A 495 3.82 -4.60 4.25
CA THR A 495 5.01 -5.37 3.81
C THR A 495 4.76 -6.88 3.79
N LEU A 496 3.93 -7.42 4.68
CA LEU A 496 3.48 -8.81 4.64
C LEU A 496 2.64 -9.09 3.38
N ALA A 497 1.65 -8.26 3.06
CA ALA A 497 0.81 -8.42 1.87
C ALA A 497 1.64 -8.41 0.57
N GLN A 498 2.62 -7.50 0.45
CA GLN A 498 3.54 -7.47 -0.69
C GLN A 498 4.40 -8.75 -0.80
N ARG A 499 4.90 -9.26 0.34
CA ARG A 499 5.67 -10.52 0.37
C ARG A 499 4.80 -11.73 0.00
N GLU A 500 3.54 -11.78 0.44
CA GLU A 500 2.60 -12.86 0.11
C GLU A 500 2.21 -12.86 -1.38
N GLU A 501 2.05 -11.70 -2.02
CA GLU A 501 1.82 -11.61 -3.48
C GLU A 501 3.02 -12.14 -4.29
N VAL A 502 4.25 -11.78 -3.89
CA VAL A 502 5.49 -12.30 -4.49
C VAL A 502 5.63 -13.81 -4.26
N TYR A 503 5.29 -14.31 -3.08
CA TYR A 503 5.29 -15.74 -2.79
C TYR A 503 4.30 -16.50 -3.69
N ASN A 504 3.05 -16.02 -3.79
CA ASN A 504 2.01 -16.64 -4.60
C ASN A 504 2.36 -16.69 -6.09
N THR A 505 2.93 -15.62 -6.64
CA THR A 505 3.37 -15.59 -8.05
C THR A 505 4.54 -16.53 -8.31
N HIS A 506 5.50 -16.63 -7.38
CA HIS A 506 6.61 -17.59 -7.46
C HIS A 506 6.20 -19.05 -7.25
N GLN A 507 5.15 -19.31 -6.46
CA GLN A 507 4.60 -20.66 -6.30
C GLN A 507 3.91 -21.12 -7.59
N GLN A 508 3.11 -20.25 -8.22
CA GLN A 508 2.52 -20.53 -9.54
C GLN A 508 3.57 -20.81 -10.63
N GLN A 509 4.73 -20.13 -10.60
CA GLN A 509 5.83 -20.41 -11.54
C GLN A 509 6.39 -21.83 -11.35
N VAL A 510 6.65 -22.23 -10.11
CA VAL A 510 7.18 -23.57 -9.79
C VAL A 510 6.19 -24.67 -10.18
N ASP A 511 4.89 -24.48 -9.95
CA ASP A 511 3.89 -25.50 -10.30
C ASP A 511 3.67 -25.61 -11.83
N ARG A 512 3.85 -24.52 -12.59
CA ARG A 512 3.97 -24.59 -14.06
C ARG A 512 5.22 -25.37 -14.49
N LEU A 513 6.39 -25.04 -13.95
CA LEU A 513 7.64 -25.72 -14.32
C LEU A 513 7.65 -27.21 -13.92
N LYS A 514 6.99 -27.61 -12.83
CA LYS A 514 6.74 -29.02 -12.50
C LYS A 514 5.88 -29.73 -13.55
N THR A 515 4.79 -29.11 -14.00
CA THR A 515 3.89 -29.72 -15.00
C THR A 515 4.53 -29.78 -16.38
N GLU A 516 5.31 -28.78 -16.77
CA GLU A 516 6.16 -28.79 -17.98
C GLU A 516 7.28 -29.84 -17.90
N MET A 517 7.94 -30.02 -16.74
CA MET A 517 8.91 -31.11 -16.58
C MET A 517 8.24 -32.49 -16.70
N GLN A 518 7.04 -32.66 -16.15
CA GLN A 518 6.30 -33.92 -16.24
C GLN A 518 5.91 -34.25 -17.69
N SER A 519 5.44 -33.26 -18.47
CA SER A 519 5.11 -33.48 -19.89
C SER A 519 6.34 -33.81 -20.72
N LEU A 520 7.43 -33.05 -20.56
CA LEU A 520 8.72 -33.31 -21.24
C LEU A 520 9.34 -34.65 -20.81
N GLY A 521 9.19 -35.05 -19.54
CA GLY A 521 9.60 -36.37 -19.06
C GLY A 521 8.83 -37.51 -19.72
N LEU A 522 7.52 -37.34 -19.91
CA LEU A 522 6.66 -38.29 -20.62
C LEU A 522 7.01 -38.35 -22.12
N GLU A 523 7.32 -37.21 -22.73
CA GLU A 523 7.71 -37.09 -24.13
C GLU A 523 9.09 -37.71 -24.40
N CYS A 524 10.06 -37.48 -23.51
CA CYS A 524 11.34 -38.18 -23.50
C CYS A 524 11.18 -39.70 -23.33
N ALA A 525 10.20 -40.16 -22.54
CA ALA A 525 9.93 -41.60 -22.39
C ALA A 525 9.37 -42.22 -23.67
N LYS A 526 8.45 -41.51 -24.37
CA LYS A 526 7.93 -41.93 -25.69
C LYS A 526 9.05 -42.01 -26.73
N LEU A 527 9.84 -40.94 -26.88
CA LEU A 527 10.94 -40.87 -27.85
C LEU A 527 11.98 -41.98 -27.62
N ARG A 528 12.30 -42.32 -26.36
CA ARG A 528 13.20 -43.45 -26.04
C ARG A 528 12.65 -44.79 -26.53
N GLU A 529 11.35 -45.03 -26.42
CA GLU A 529 10.75 -46.28 -26.85
C GLU A 529 10.60 -46.34 -28.39
N GLU A 530 10.32 -45.21 -29.04
CA GLU A 530 10.38 -45.08 -30.50
C GLU A 530 11.79 -45.33 -31.05
N VAL A 531 12.83 -44.77 -30.42
CA VAL A 531 14.23 -45.03 -30.79
C VAL A 531 14.58 -46.51 -30.62
N ARG A 532 14.22 -47.14 -29.50
CA ARG A 532 14.40 -48.61 -29.32
C ARG A 532 13.69 -49.44 -30.39
N GLN A 533 12.50 -49.03 -30.84
CA GLN A 533 11.82 -49.69 -31.95
C GLN A 533 12.58 -49.49 -33.28
N LYS A 534 13.14 -48.30 -33.52
CA LYS A 534 13.94 -48.00 -34.71
C LYS A 534 15.29 -48.73 -34.73
N GLU A 535 15.99 -48.80 -33.60
CA GLU A 535 17.20 -49.62 -33.41
C GLU A 535 16.95 -51.08 -33.77
N ARG A 536 15.84 -51.67 -33.30
CA ARG A 536 15.42 -53.03 -33.67
C ARG A 536 15.18 -53.16 -35.18
N GLN A 537 14.41 -52.23 -35.77
CA GLN A 537 14.15 -52.21 -37.21
C GLN A 537 15.44 -52.11 -38.06
N VAL A 538 16.44 -51.33 -37.62
CA VAL A 538 17.76 -51.28 -38.27
C VAL A 538 18.49 -52.61 -38.15
N LYS A 539 18.50 -53.21 -36.96
CA LYS A 539 19.18 -54.49 -36.71
C LYS A 539 18.57 -55.63 -37.52
N ASP A 540 17.25 -55.68 -37.62
CA ASP A 540 16.52 -56.64 -38.46
C ASP A 540 16.80 -56.42 -39.96
N ALA A 541 16.88 -55.15 -40.41
CA ALA A 541 17.24 -54.82 -41.78
C ALA A 541 18.70 -55.14 -42.13
N GLN A 542 19.63 -54.98 -41.17
CA GLN A 542 21.04 -55.39 -41.30
C GLN A 542 21.14 -56.91 -41.44
N ASN A 543 20.52 -57.67 -40.54
CA ASN A 543 20.48 -59.14 -40.60
C ASN A 543 19.91 -59.64 -41.96
N LEU A 544 18.85 -58.99 -42.48
CA LEU A 544 18.27 -59.33 -43.77
C LEU A 544 19.18 -58.97 -44.96
N ALA A 545 19.94 -57.87 -44.87
CA ALA A 545 20.90 -57.48 -45.89
C ALA A 545 22.10 -58.43 -45.93
N GLU A 546 22.65 -58.79 -44.76
CA GLU A 546 23.74 -59.77 -44.64
C GLU A 546 23.34 -61.16 -45.17
N ALA A 547 22.12 -61.62 -44.84
CA ALA A 547 21.58 -62.87 -45.38
C ALA A 547 21.46 -62.85 -46.91
N ARG A 548 21.00 -61.74 -47.50
CA ARG A 548 20.92 -61.57 -48.96
C ARG A 548 22.31 -61.49 -49.61
N GLU A 549 23.28 -60.86 -48.96
CA GLU A 549 24.65 -60.80 -49.49
C GLU A 549 25.30 -62.20 -49.47
N LEU A 550 25.07 -62.99 -48.43
CA LEU A 550 25.45 -64.40 -48.36
C LEU A 550 24.78 -65.24 -49.47
N GLU A 551 23.48 -65.08 -49.70
CA GLU A 551 22.79 -65.74 -50.83
C GLU A 551 23.39 -65.34 -52.19
N MET A 552 23.65 -64.04 -52.40
CA MET A 552 24.21 -63.54 -53.65
C MET A 552 25.64 -64.02 -53.88
N ARG A 553 26.49 -64.05 -52.84
CA ARG A 553 27.82 -64.66 -52.89
C ARG A 553 27.73 -66.15 -53.23
N HIS A 554 26.84 -66.90 -52.59
CA HIS A 554 26.68 -68.33 -52.87
C HIS A 554 26.15 -68.61 -54.29
N ARG A 555 25.25 -67.76 -54.81
CA ARG A 555 24.83 -67.80 -56.23
C ARG A 555 25.97 -67.46 -57.18
N ALA A 556 26.79 -66.46 -56.87
CA ALA A 556 27.95 -66.08 -57.67
C ALA A 556 29.02 -67.18 -57.68
N GLU A 557 29.32 -67.79 -56.53
CA GLU A 557 30.21 -68.96 -56.43
C GLU A 557 29.67 -70.16 -57.22
N LYS A 558 28.36 -70.42 -57.17
CA LYS A 558 27.72 -71.50 -57.94
C LYS A 558 27.77 -71.23 -59.45
N ALA A 559 27.63 -69.97 -59.87
CA ALA A 559 27.84 -69.56 -61.26
C ALA A 559 29.31 -69.70 -61.69
N LEU A 560 30.26 -69.28 -60.84
CA LEU A 560 31.71 -69.41 -61.10
C LEU A 560 32.15 -70.88 -61.16
N SER A 561 31.56 -71.73 -60.32
CA SER A 561 31.69 -73.19 -60.36
C SER A 561 31.16 -73.75 -61.68
N GLY A 562 29.98 -73.33 -62.12
CA GLY A 562 29.42 -73.69 -63.43
C GLY A 562 30.29 -73.26 -64.62
N VAL A 563 30.90 -72.07 -64.56
CA VAL A 563 31.85 -71.61 -65.58
C VAL A 563 33.13 -72.44 -65.55
N LYS A 564 33.67 -72.77 -64.36
CA LYS A 564 34.85 -73.65 -64.24
C LYS A 564 34.58 -75.04 -64.81
N THR A 565 33.48 -75.68 -64.47
CA THR A 565 33.13 -77.01 -65.02
C THR A 565 32.86 -76.95 -66.52
N ALA A 566 32.29 -75.86 -67.04
CA ALA A 566 32.15 -75.65 -68.49
C ALA A 566 33.51 -75.46 -69.19
N CYS A 567 34.45 -74.72 -68.61
CA CYS A 567 35.82 -74.58 -69.12
C CYS A 567 36.60 -75.91 -69.04
N GLU A 568 36.43 -76.69 -67.98
CA GLU A 568 37.05 -78.02 -67.85
C GLU A 568 36.48 -79.01 -68.88
N ALA A 569 35.16 -79.01 -69.11
CA ALA A 569 34.53 -79.82 -70.16
C ALA A 569 34.96 -79.38 -71.58
N ALA A 570 35.07 -78.07 -71.83
CA ALA A 570 35.60 -77.54 -73.09
C ALA A 570 37.06 -77.98 -73.30
N ARG A 571 37.89 -77.87 -72.28
CA ARG A 571 39.29 -78.31 -72.30
C ARG A 571 39.43 -79.81 -72.53
N GLN A 572 38.62 -80.65 -71.86
CA GLN A 572 38.60 -82.10 -72.12
C GLN A 572 38.20 -82.42 -73.56
N SER A 573 37.18 -81.72 -74.09
CA SER A 573 36.77 -81.85 -75.49
C SER A 573 37.84 -81.40 -76.51
N GLU A 574 38.73 -80.50 -76.11
CA GLU A 574 39.84 -80.01 -76.93
C GLU A 574 41.08 -80.90 -76.82
N GLU A 575 41.41 -81.40 -75.63
CA GLU A 575 42.43 -82.44 -75.40
C GLU A 575 42.06 -83.75 -76.12
N GLU A 576 40.79 -84.14 -76.13
CA GLU A 576 40.28 -85.32 -76.85
C GLU A 576 40.29 -85.13 -78.37
N ARG A 577 40.00 -83.92 -78.88
CA ARG A 577 40.23 -83.56 -80.28
C ARG A 577 41.71 -83.60 -80.66
N CYS A 578 42.60 -83.08 -79.83
CA CYS A 578 44.05 -83.19 -80.04
C CYS A 578 44.53 -84.65 -80.01
N ARG A 579 43.92 -85.51 -79.19
CA ARG A 579 44.21 -86.94 -79.15
C ARG A 579 43.82 -87.65 -80.45
N ILE A 580 42.61 -87.40 -80.95
CA ILE A 580 42.13 -87.90 -82.25
C ILE A 580 43.03 -87.41 -83.39
N VAL A 581 43.44 -86.13 -83.38
CA VAL A 581 44.38 -85.58 -84.37
C VAL A 581 45.75 -86.28 -84.30
N ASN A 582 46.30 -86.53 -83.10
CA ASN A 582 47.56 -87.25 -82.94
C ASN A 582 47.47 -88.74 -83.33
N GLU A 583 46.34 -89.40 -83.09
CA GLU A 583 46.12 -90.78 -83.56
C GLU A 583 46.01 -90.85 -85.10
N CYS A 584 45.34 -89.87 -85.72
CA CYS A 584 45.33 -89.70 -87.18
C CYS A 584 46.75 -89.43 -87.74
N ILE A 585 47.55 -88.59 -87.07
CA ILE A 585 48.94 -88.32 -87.48
C ILE A 585 49.80 -89.59 -87.36
N ASN A 586 49.68 -90.35 -86.28
CA ASN A 586 50.43 -91.59 -86.07
C ASN A 586 50.04 -92.72 -87.05
N MET A 587 48.81 -92.74 -87.56
CA MET A 587 48.40 -93.70 -88.61
C MET A 587 48.91 -93.35 -90.01
N ILE A 588 49.42 -92.13 -90.27
CA ILE A 588 49.81 -91.67 -91.62
C ILE A 588 51.31 -91.83 -91.91
N GLY A 589 52.14 -92.17 -90.92
CA GLY A 589 53.46 -92.77 -91.17
C GLY A 589 54.46 -91.91 -91.97
N LEU A 590 54.64 -90.64 -91.60
CA LEU A 590 55.69 -89.78 -92.17
C LEU A 590 56.71 -89.37 -91.09
N GLY A 591 57.97 -89.74 -91.31
CA GLY A 591 59.07 -89.43 -90.40
C GLY A 591 59.80 -88.12 -90.72
N SER A 592 60.41 -87.54 -89.69
CA SER A 592 61.46 -86.49 -89.72
C SER A 592 61.14 -85.14 -90.38
N GLY A 593 61.21 -84.06 -89.60
CA GLY A 593 61.15 -82.69 -90.11
C GLY A 593 61.40 -81.64 -89.02
N SER A 594 62.64 -81.13 -88.92
CA SER A 594 63.03 -80.07 -87.99
C SER A 594 62.34 -78.73 -88.31
N ALA A 595 61.70 -78.11 -87.31
CA ALA A 595 61.49 -76.66 -87.28
C ALA A 595 61.42 -76.14 -85.84
N ALA A 596 62.39 -75.33 -85.44
CA ALA A 596 62.36 -74.62 -84.16
C ALA A 596 61.60 -73.30 -84.30
N TYR A 597 60.66 -73.02 -83.39
CA TYR A 597 60.14 -71.67 -83.15
C TYR A 597 60.08 -71.38 -81.66
N ARG A 598 60.61 -70.21 -81.28
CA ARG A 598 60.63 -69.70 -79.89
C ARG A 598 59.60 -68.57 -79.75
N LEU A 599 58.82 -68.64 -78.66
CA LEU A 599 58.33 -67.51 -77.85
C LEU A 599 57.27 -66.58 -78.49
N PRO A 600 56.50 -65.79 -77.71
CA PRO A 600 56.66 -65.47 -76.28
C PRO A 600 55.45 -65.80 -75.36
N PRO A 601 55.62 -65.69 -74.02
CA PRO A 601 54.54 -65.80 -73.05
C PRO A 601 53.84 -64.44 -72.79
N THR A 602 52.56 -64.51 -72.44
CA THR A 602 51.78 -63.48 -71.74
C THR A 602 50.83 -64.16 -70.77
#